data_AF-S6U8R3-F1
#
_entry.id   AF-S6U8R3-F1
#
_cell.length_a   1.000
_cell.length_b   1.000
_cell.length_c   1.000
_cell.angle_alpha   90.00
_cell.angle_beta   90.00
_cell.angle_gamma   90.00
#
_symmetry.space_group_name_H-M   'P 1'
#
loop_
_entity.id
_entity.type
_entity.pdbx_description
1 polymer ?
#
loop_
_entity_poly.entity_id
_entity_poly.type
_entity_poly.pdbx_seq_one_letter_code
_entity_poly.pdbx_strand_id
1 'polypeptide(L)'
;MSRSLSHPVSRNPEPEKVTARSHLGFLAFTTLCFFAASSTPTPLYHLYQEAWGFSSGVLTLIFAVYAFSLLAALLMGGSLSDYLGRRPVIFGALLLQIVSMLLFIFARDVTWLVAARLLQGFATGLAASALGAALLDSDQAKGPLINSISPMLGMAVGALGTALLVQWAPRPLMLAYCFLLAAFVIQAIYLGRVAETVSRQPGVWQSLKPSLHVPQQARRML
;
A
#
# COMPACT_ATOMS: atom_id res chain seq x y z
N MET A 1 37.12 -3.51 56.38
CA MET A 1 35.65 -3.56 56.26
C MET A 1 35.22 -2.52 55.22
N SER A 2 35.13 -2.92 53.95
CA SER A 2 34.72 -2.03 52.84
C SER A 2 33.20 -1.95 52.75
N ARG A 3 32.65 -0.73 52.86
CA ARG A 3 31.24 -0.47 52.59
C ARG A 3 31.04 -0.35 51.08
N SER A 4 30.43 -1.36 50.49
CA SER A 4 29.90 -1.34 49.13
C SER A 4 28.72 -0.37 49.06
N LEU A 5 28.87 0.72 48.31
CA LEU A 5 27.79 1.63 47.95
C LEU A 5 27.04 1.03 46.76
N SER A 6 25.86 0.48 47.02
CA SER A 6 24.93 0.02 45.99
C SER A 6 24.31 1.22 45.27
N HIS A 7 24.72 1.46 44.03
CA HIS A 7 24.03 2.38 43.13
C HIS A 7 22.60 1.86 42.86
N PRO A 8 21.55 2.70 42.98
CA PRO A 8 20.21 2.31 42.55
C PRO A 8 20.17 2.25 41.01
N VAL A 9 19.86 1.08 40.48
CA VAL A 9 19.56 0.87 39.06
C VAL A 9 18.34 1.70 38.70
N SER A 10 18.53 2.77 37.92
CA SER A 10 17.43 3.53 37.33
C SER A 10 16.69 2.61 36.35
N ARG A 11 15.49 2.14 36.72
CA ARG A 11 14.55 1.53 35.78
C ARG A 11 14.16 2.60 34.75
N ASN A 12 14.71 2.51 33.54
CA ASN A 12 14.17 3.26 32.41
C ASN A 12 12.70 2.88 32.22
N PRO A 13 11.79 3.85 32.02
CA PRO A 13 10.43 3.52 31.60
C PRO A 13 10.49 2.81 30.24
N GLU A 14 9.85 1.64 30.12
CA GLU A 14 9.71 0.96 28.82
C GLU A 14 8.98 1.91 27.85
N PRO A 15 9.57 2.29 26.70
CA PRO A 15 8.84 3.03 25.71
C PRO A 15 7.87 2.10 24.96
N GLU A 16 6.58 2.42 25.03
CA GLU A 16 5.74 2.55 23.82
C GLU A 16 5.30 1.28 23.04
N LYS A 17 4.78 0.26 23.73
CA LYS A 17 4.13 -0.91 23.05
C LYS A 17 2.77 -0.60 22.40
N VAL A 18 2.10 0.49 22.79
CA VAL A 18 0.74 0.84 22.30
C VAL A 18 0.78 1.54 20.94
N THR A 19 1.75 2.43 20.71
CA THR A 19 1.86 3.18 19.44
C THR A 19 2.27 2.28 18.28
N ALA A 20 3.19 1.33 18.50
CA ALA A 20 3.66 0.38 17.47
C ALA A 20 2.56 -0.54 16.92
N ARG A 21 1.63 -1.02 17.77
CA ARG A 21 0.53 -1.90 17.34
C ARG A 21 -0.50 -1.18 16.46
N SER A 22 -0.77 0.10 16.73
CA SER A 22 -1.76 0.88 15.98
C SER A 22 -1.33 1.15 14.53
N HIS A 23 -0.02 1.31 14.30
CA HIS A 23 0.55 1.62 12.99
C HIS A 23 0.54 0.40 12.06
N LEU A 24 0.89 -0.79 12.58
CA LEU A 24 0.88 -2.04 11.82
C LEU A 24 -0.51 -2.38 11.28
N GLY A 25 -1.56 -2.22 12.10
CA GLY A 25 -2.95 -2.47 11.69
C GLY A 25 -3.41 -1.51 10.59
N PHE A 26 -3.04 -0.23 10.68
CA PHE A 26 -3.32 0.76 9.64
C PHE A 26 -2.63 0.41 8.31
N LEU A 27 -1.34 0.05 8.35
CA LEU A 27 -0.59 -0.35 7.14
C LEU A 27 -1.21 -1.60 6.50
N ALA A 28 -1.52 -2.62 7.30
CA ALA A 28 -2.17 -3.85 6.85
C ALA A 28 -3.51 -3.56 6.17
N PHE A 29 -4.35 -2.76 6.82
CA PHE A 29 -5.67 -2.39 6.30
C PHE A 29 -5.56 -1.54 5.03
N THR A 30 -4.58 -0.64 4.95
CA THR A 30 -4.32 0.17 3.75
C THR A 30 -3.91 -0.72 2.58
N THR A 31 -2.97 -1.65 2.80
CA THR A 31 -2.61 -2.66 1.79
C THR A 31 -3.83 -3.44 1.33
N LEU A 32 -4.63 -3.94 2.27
CA LEU A 32 -5.86 -4.67 1.97
C LEU A 32 -6.81 -3.84 1.08
N CYS A 33 -7.03 -2.55 1.39
CA CYS A 33 -7.89 -1.68 0.59
C CYS A 33 -7.37 -1.45 -0.84
N PHE A 34 -6.07 -1.22 -1.04
CA PHE A 34 -5.49 -1.06 -2.38
C PHE A 34 -5.72 -2.31 -3.25
N PHE A 35 -5.48 -3.49 -2.69
CA PHE A 35 -5.66 -4.75 -3.40
C PHE A 35 -7.14 -5.16 -3.55
N ALA A 36 -8.01 -4.75 -2.63
CA ALA A 36 -9.46 -4.86 -2.83
C ALA A 36 -9.91 -4.00 -4.02
N ALA A 37 -9.48 -2.74 -4.05
CA ALA A 37 -9.82 -1.82 -5.12
C ALA A 37 -9.32 -2.27 -6.49
N SER A 38 -8.17 -2.95 -6.58
CA SER A 38 -7.64 -3.45 -7.86
C SER A 38 -8.47 -4.60 -8.45
N SER A 39 -9.14 -5.37 -7.60
CA SER A 39 -9.97 -6.53 -7.97
C SER A 39 -11.45 -6.19 -8.12
N THR A 40 -11.92 -5.08 -7.53
CA THR A 40 -13.31 -4.59 -7.65
C THR A 40 -13.79 -4.38 -9.09
N PRO A 41 -13.03 -3.83 -10.04
CA PRO A 41 -13.52 -3.64 -11.41
C PRO A 41 -13.87 -4.95 -12.13
N THR A 42 -13.25 -6.08 -11.77
CA THR A 42 -13.34 -7.33 -12.54
C THR A 42 -14.79 -7.86 -12.65
N PRO A 43 -15.57 -8.00 -11.57
CA PRO A 43 -16.97 -8.41 -11.67
C PRO A 43 -17.88 -7.35 -12.32
N LEU A 44 -17.44 -6.09 -12.40
CA LEU A 44 -18.22 -4.98 -12.97
C LEU A 44 -18.05 -4.85 -14.48
N TYR A 45 -16.97 -5.40 -15.06
CA TYR A 45 -16.71 -5.26 -16.50
C TYR A 45 -17.81 -5.84 -17.38
N HIS A 46 -18.50 -6.90 -16.93
CA HIS A 46 -19.64 -7.43 -17.68
C HIS A 46 -20.74 -6.38 -17.82
N LEU A 47 -21.09 -5.67 -16.74
CA LEU A 47 -22.07 -4.58 -16.76
C LEU A 47 -21.62 -3.42 -17.65
N TYR A 48 -20.32 -3.09 -17.64
CA TYR A 48 -19.80 -2.06 -18.54
C TYR A 48 -19.85 -2.50 -20.02
N GLN A 49 -19.61 -3.77 -20.32
CA GLN A 49 -19.73 -4.31 -21.67
C GLN A 49 -21.18 -4.33 -22.15
N GLU A 50 -22.13 -4.68 -21.28
CA GLU A 50 -23.56 -4.61 -21.61
C GLU A 50 -24.01 -3.17 -21.86
N ALA A 51 -23.54 -2.21 -21.06
CA ALA A 51 -23.92 -0.81 -21.17
C ALA A 51 -23.32 -0.10 -22.40
N TRP A 52 -22.07 -0.40 -22.77
CA TRP A 52 -21.34 0.33 -23.80
C TRP A 52 -20.93 -0.50 -25.02
N GLY A 53 -21.16 -1.81 -25.01
CA GLY A 53 -20.94 -2.70 -26.16
C GLY A 53 -19.49 -2.85 -26.61
N PHE A 54 -18.51 -2.62 -25.73
CA PHE A 54 -17.10 -2.70 -26.13
C PHE A 54 -16.58 -4.15 -26.22
N SER A 55 -15.64 -4.37 -27.14
CA SER A 55 -15.11 -5.70 -27.46
C SER A 55 -14.22 -6.29 -26.37
N SER A 56 -14.03 -7.61 -26.39
CA SER A 56 -13.07 -8.29 -25.50
C SER A 56 -11.63 -7.79 -25.68
N GLY A 57 -11.27 -7.28 -26.87
CA GLY A 57 -9.96 -6.66 -27.10
C GLY A 57 -9.76 -5.39 -26.27
N VAL A 58 -10.80 -4.57 -26.13
CA VAL A 58 -10.79 -3.39 -25.25
C VAL A 58 -10.71 -3.81 -23.78
N LEU A 59 -11.43 -4.87 -23.39
CA LEU A 59 -11.32 -5.41 -22.03
C LEU A 59 -9.87 -5.83 -21.70
N THR A 60 -9.21 -6.54 -22.62
CA THR A 60 -7.80 -6.91 -22.48
C THR A 60 -6.89 -5.70 -22.37
N LEU A 61 -7.14 -4.64 -23.16
CA LEU A 61 -6.40 -3.38 -23.06
C LEU A 61 -6.55 -2.75 -21.66
N ILE A 62 -7.75 -2.74 -21.10
CA ILE A 62 -8.02 -2.20 -19.75
C ILE A 62 -7.21 -2.95 -18.68
N PHE A 63 -7.09 -4.28 -18.79
CA PHE A 63 -6.21 -5.07 -17.91
C PHE A 63 -4.73 -4.78 -18.15
N ALA A 64 -4.30 -4.70 -19.41
CA ALA A 64 -2.91 -4.44 -19.78
C ALA A 64 -2.43 -3.09 -19.26
N VAL A 65 -3.20 -2.02 -19.46
CA VAL A 65 -2.85 -0.67 -19.00
C VAL A 65 -2.65 -0.61 -17.49
N TYR A 66 -3.49 -1.30 -16.72
CA TYR A 66 -3.29 -1.44 -15.28
C TYR A 66 -1.99 -2.18 -14.94
N ALA A 67 -1.73 -3.32 -15.60
CA ALA A 67 -0.52 -4.11 -15.32
C ALA A 67 0.76 -3.33 -15.65
N PHE A 68 0.80 -2.63 -16.78
CA PHE A 68 1.94 -1.81 -17.19
C PHE A 68 2.16 -0.61 -16.26
N SER A 69 1.10 0.11 -15.89
CA SER A 69 1.21 1.24 -14.96
C SER A 69 1.62 0.81 -13.56
N LEU A 70 1.11 -0.33 -13.08
CA LEU A 70 1.53 -0.94 -11.82
C LEU A 70 3.00 -1.35 -11.85
N LEU A 71 3.46 -1.99 -12.92
CA LEU A 71 4.86 -2.39 -13.06
C LEU A 71 5.78 -1.16 -13.09
N ALA A 72 5.43 -0.14 -13.87
CA ALA A 72 6.17 1.12 -13.91
C ALA A 72 6.27 1.76 -12.52
N ALA A 73 5.15 1.82 -11.78
CA ALA A 73 5.12 2.35 -10.43
C ALA A 73 5.89 1.50 -9.41
N LEU A 74 5.90 0.18 -9.53
CA LEU A 74 6.69 -0.69 -8.66
C LEU A 74 8.20 -0.40 -8.82
N LEU A 75 8.65 -0.29 -10.07
CA LEU A 75 10.05 -0.01 -10.40
C LEU A 75 10.51 1.37 -9.89
N MET A 76 9.63 2.38 -9.96
CA MET A 76 9.90 3.73 -9.46
C MET A 76 9.70 3.86 -7.95
N GLY A 77 8.75 3.11 -7.40
CA GLY A 77 8.23 3.29 -6.05
C GLY A 77 9.23 2.92 -4.96
N GLY A 78 10.12 1.94 -5.20
CA GLY A 78 11.15 1.56 -4.24
C GLY A 78 12.12 2.72 -3.97
N SER A 79 12.79 3.21 -5.03
CA SER A 79 13.74 4.32 -4.93
C SER A 79 13.09 5.63 -4.49
N LEU A 80 11.87 5.91 -4.97
CA LEU A 80 11.13 7.10 -4.58
C LEU A 80 10.77 7.07 -3.09
N SER A 81 10.37 5.91 -2.58
CA SER A 81 10.03 5.69 -1.18
C SER A 81 11.26 5.74 -0.27
N ASP A 82 12.42 5.28 -0.74
CA ASP A 82 13.69 5.40 -0.02
C ASP A 82 14.17 6.85 0.07
N TYR A 83 13.95 7.64 -1.00
CA TYR A 83 14.39 9.04 -1.08
C TYR A 83 13.44 10.02 -0.35
N LEU A 84 12.13 9.94 -0.62
CA LEU A 84 11.13 10.83 -0.02
C LEU A 84 10.65 10.35 1.36
N GLY A 85 10.90 9.09 1.70
CA GLY A 85 10.32 8.41 2.85
C GLY A 85 9.00 7.71 2.53
N ARG A 86 8.66 6.72 3.35
CA ARG A 86 7.47 5.86 3.16
C ARG A 86 6.17 6.66 3.13
N ARG A 87 5.98 7.57 4.09
CA ARG A 87 4.70 8.27 4.31
C ARG A 87 4.29 9.19 3.15
N PRO A 88 5.14 10.09 2.63
CA PRO A 88 4.77 10.93 1.48
C PRO A 88 4.37 10.11 0.25
N VAL A 89 5.05 8.98 0.01
CA VAL A 89 4.72 8.09 -1.11
C VAL A 89 3.37 7.38 -0.88
N ILE A 90 3.10 6.88 0.32
CA ILE A 90 1.79 6.29 0.67
C ILE A 90 0.68 7.33 0.53
N PHE A 91 0.90 8.56 1.00
CA PHE A 91 -0.10 9.63 0.88
C PHE A 91 -0.36 10.00 -0.58
N GLY A 92 0.70 10.15 -1.39
CA GLY A 92 0.57 10.37 -2.83
C GLY A 92 -0.20 9.24 -3.53
N ALA A 93 0.09 7.99 -3.18
CA ALA A 93 -0.64 6.83 -3.70
C ALA A 93 -2.12 6.87 -3.30
N LEU A 94 -2.45 7.24 -2.06
CA LEU A 94 -3.85 7.40 -1.61
C LEU A 94 -4.58 8.46 -2.42
N LEU A 95 -3.95 9.62 -2.68
CA LEU A 95 -4.56 10.68 -3.49
C LEU A 95 -4.82 10.23 -4.93
N LEU A 96 -3.84 9.56 -5.56
CA LEU A 96 -4.01 9.02 -6.91
C LEU A 96 -5.13 7.97 -6.96
N GLN A 97 -5.22 7.13 -5.94
CA GLN A 97 -6.27 6.12 -5.82
C GLN A 97 -7.65 6.76 -5.64
N ILE A 98 -7.77 7.83 -4.85
CA ILE A 98 -9.02 8.61 -4.70
C ILE A 98 -9.47 9.16 -6.05
N VAL A 99 -8.55 9.76 -6.81
CA VAL A 99 -8.86 10.28 -8.16
C VAL A 99 -9.29 9.14 -9.09
N SER A 100 -8.64 7.98 -9.02
CA SER A 100 -9.04 6.80 -9.79
C SER A 100 -10.47 6.35 -9.44
N MET A 101 -10.84 6.33 -8.16
CA MET A 101 -12.22 6.00 -7.74
C MET A 101 -13.23 7.01 -8.28
N LEU A 102 -12.90 8.30 -8.28
CA LEU A 102 -13.76 9.32 -8.88
C LEU A 102 -13.92 9.12 -10.39
N LEU A 103 -12.85 8.77 -11.10
CA LEU A 103 -12.91 8.46 -12.54
C LEU A 103 -13.84 7.26 -12.82
N PHE A 104 -13.80 6.22 -11.98
CA PHE A 104 -14.75 5.10 -12.10
C PHE A 104 -16.20 5.50 -11.81
N ILE A 105 -16.43 6.31 -10.76
CA ILE A 105 -17.79 6.76 -10.38
C ILE A 105 -18.44 7.61 -11.48
N PHE A 106 -17.65 8.48 -12.11
CA PHE A 106 -18.13 9.38 -13.16
C PHE A 106 -17.92 8.82 -14.57
N ALA A 107 -17.56 7.54 -14.72
CA ALA A 107 -17.26 6.95 -16.01
C ALA A 107 -18.48 6.97 -16.94
N ARG A 108 -18.30 7.52 -18.15
CA ARG A 108 -19.34 7.61 -19.19
C ARG A 108 -19.06 6.75 -20.42
N ASP A 109 -17.79 6.39 -20.60
CA ASP A 109 -17.29 5.62 -21.70
C ASP A 109 -15.99 4.90 -21.31
N VAL A 110 -15.50 4.06 -22.22
CA VAL A 110 -14.29 3.23 -22.04
C VAL A 110 -13.04 4.06 -21.70
N THR A 111 -12.92 5.28 -22.22
CA THR A 111 -11.75 6.15 -22.01
C THR A 111 -11.60 6.46 -20.53
N TRP A 112 -12.70 6.67 -19.82
CA TRP A 112 -12.70 6.85 -18.37
C TRP A 112 -12.18 5.62 -17.63
N LEU A 113 -12.56 4.40 -18.07
CA LEU A 113 -12.05 3.17 -17.46
C LEU A 113 -10.55 3.00 -17.68
N VAL A 114 -10.06 3.31 -18.89
CA VAL A 114 -8.64 3.24 -19.21
C VAL A 114 -7.86 4.24 -18.34
N ALA A 115 -8.33 5.49 -18.24
CA ALA A 115 -7.71 6.51 -17.40
C ALA A 115 -7.75 6.13 -15.91
N ALA A 116 -8.90 5.63 -15.44
CA ALA A 116 -9.05 5.15 -14.06
C ALA A 116 -8.09 4.00 -13.76
N ARG A 117 -7.94 3.04 -14.68
CA ARG A 117 -7.05 1.87 -14.52
C ARG A 117 -5.58 2.21 -14.61
N LEU A 118 -5.19 3.13 -15.49
CA LEU A 118 -3.84 3.66 -15.54
C LEU A 118 -3.47 4.28 -14.18
N LEU A 119 -4.34 5.14 -13.66
CA LEU A 119 -4.12 5.81 -12.40
C LEU A 119 -4.16 4.84 -11.21
N GLN A 120 -5.08 3.87 -11.24
CA GLN A 120 -5.19 2.83 -10.22
C GLN A 120 -3.95 1.96 -10.17
N GLY A 121 -3.46 1.50 -11.32
CA GLY A 121 -2.27 0.65 -11.40
C GLY A 121 -1.06 1.39 -10.86
N PHE A 122 -0.86 2.64 -11.29
CA PHE A 122 0.23 3.47 -10.80
C PHE A 122 0.15 3.71 -9.28
N ALA A 123 -1.03 4.09 -8.77
CA ALA A 123 -1.26 4.26 -7.33
C ALA A 123 -1.00 2.98 -6.53
N THR A 124 -1.49 1.84 -7.04
CA THR A 124 -1.35 0.53 -6.39
C THR A 124 0.10 0.06 -6.38
N GLY A 125 0.86 0.30 -7.44
CA GLY A 125 2.30 -0.01 -7.49
C GLY A 125 3.11 0.83 -6.50
N LEU A 126 2.86 2.14 -6.44
CA LEU A 126 3.51 3.01 -5.44
C LEU A 126 3.18 2.58 -4.00
N ALA A 127 1.90 2.29 -3.75
CA ALA A 127 1.43 1.81 -2.46
C ALA A 127 2.07 0.47 -2.10
N ALA A 128 2.09 -0.50 -3.01
CA ALA A 128 2.67 -1.83 -2.76
C ALA A 128 4.15 -1.73 -2.37
N SER A 129 4.94 -0.91 -3.07
CA SER A 129 6.35 -0.69 -2.72
C SER A 129 6.51 -0.03 -1.36
N ALA A 130 5.80 1.07 -1.09
CA ALA A 130 5.99 1.85 0.12
C ALA A 130 5.37 1.19 1.37
N LEU A 131 4.18 0.59 1.26
CA LEU A 131 3.52 -0.14 2.34
C LEU A 131 4.25 -1.44 2.65
N GLY A 132 4.75 -2.15 1.63
CA GLY A 132 5.51 -3.38 1.85
C GLY A 132 6.78 -3.12 2.65
N ALA A 133 7.55 -2.09 2.28
CA ALA A 133 8.70 -1.66 3.06
C ALA A 133 8.30 -1.20 4.47
N ALA A 134 7.25 -0.37 4.61
CA ALA A 134 6.79 0.10 5.91
C ALA A 134 6.33 -1.04 6.85
N LEU A 135 5.71 -2.10 6.32
CA LEU A 135 5.31 -3.28 7.08
C LEU A 135 6.52 -4.06 7.58
N LEU A 136 7.52 -4.27 6.71
CA LEU A 136 8.77 -4.95 7.05
C LEU A 136 9.56 -4.17 8.11
N ASP A 137 9.62 -2.84 7.98
CA ASP A 137 10.30 -1.94 8.91
C ASP A 137 9.59 -1.88 10.27
N SER A 138 8.26 -2.07 10.31
CA SER A 138 7.46 -1.89 11.52
C SER A 138 7.50 -3.09 12.49
N ASP A 139 7.64 -4.33 12.01
CA ASP A 139 7.71 -5.52 12.85
C ASP A 139 8.42 -6.66 12.10
N GLN A 140 9.58 -7.10 12.60
CA GLN A 140 10.38 -8.14 11.94
C GLN A 140 9.70 -9.52 11.90
N ALA A 141 8.80 -9.82 12.85
CA ALA A 141 8.13 -11.12 12.92
C ALA A 141 6.81 -11.11 12.14
N LYS A 142 6.02 -10.04 12.28
CA LYS A 142 4.66 -9.95 11.70
C LYS A 142 4.62 -9.24 10.35
N GLY A 143 5.54 -8.30 10.10
CA GLY A 143 5.60 -7.50 8.88
C GLY A 143 5.61 -8.34 7.60
N PRO A 144 6.54 -9.31 7.44
CA PRO A 144 6.58 -10.17 6.25
C PRO A 144 5.30 -10.99 6.04
N LEU A 145 4.75 -11.54 7.13
CA LEU A 145 3.53 -12.35 7.10
C LEU A 145 2.32 -11.51 6.64
N ILE A 146 2.16 -10.32 7.23
CA ILE A 146 1.08 -9.38 6.89
C ILE A 146 1.24 -8.89 5.45
N ASN A 147 2.46 -8.56 5.03
CA ASN A 147 2.73 -8.11 3.66
C ASN A 147 2.39 -9.19 2.62
N SER A 148 2.51 -10.47 2.98
CA SER A 148 2.19 -11.60 2.10
C SER A 148 0.67 -11.88 2.04
N ILE A 149 -0.01 -11.81 3.18
CA ILE A 149 -1.43 -12.21 3.29
C ILE A 149 -2.39 -11.06 2.95
N SER A 150 -2.05 -9.82 3.31
CA SER A 150 -2.96 -8.67 3.15
C SER A 150 -3.36 -8.40 1.69
N PRO A 151 -2.45 -8.48 0.70
CA PRO A 151 -2.82 -8.36 -0.71
C PRO A 151 -3.83 -9.42 -1.15
N MET A 152 -3.60 -10.69 -0.78
CA MET A 152 -4.49 -11.79 -1.15
C MET A 152 -5.88 -11.63 -0.54
N LEU A 153 -5.94 -11.30 0.75
CA LEU A 153 -7.22 -11.02 1.42
C LEU A 153 -7.91 -9.80 0.82
N GLY A 154 -7.16 -8.75 0.48
CA GLY A 154 -7.68 -7.57 -0.21
C GLY A 154 -8.36 -7.95 -1.51
N MET A 155 -7.64 -8.66 -2.39
CA MET A 155 -8.20 -9.11 -3.68
C MET A 155 -9.46 -9.98 -3.48
N ALA A 156 -9.44 -10.91 -2.53
CA ALA A 156 -10.59 -11.76 -2.23
C ALA A 156 -11.80 -10.93 -1.76
N VAL A 157 -11.60 -10.02 -0.80
CA VAL A 157 -12.66 -9.12 -0.30
C VAL A 157 -13.18 -8.21 -1.41
N GLY A 158 -12.31 -7.67 -2.25
CA GLY A 158 -12.68 -6.82 -3.38
C GLY A 158 -13.51 -7.57 -4.42
N ALA A 159 -13.05 -8.74 -4.86
CA ALA A 159 -13.75 -9.55 -5.85
C ALA A 159 -15.09 -10.07 -5.32
N LEU A 160 -15.11 -10.70 -4.15
CA LEU A 160 -16.32 -11.27 -3.56
C LEU A 160 -17.31 -10.18 -3.13
N GLY A 161 -16.83 -9.12 -2.48
CA GLY A 161 -17.65 -7.99 -2.06
C GLY A 161 -18.32 -7.32 -3.26
N THR A 162 -17.58 -7.14 -4.36
CA THR A 162 -18.15 -6.55 -5.57
C THR A 162 -19.12 -7.52 -6.27
N ALA A 163 -18.81 -8.81 -6.32
CA ALA A 163 -19.73 -9.82 -6.89
C ALA A 163 -21.05 -9.90 -6.10
N LEU A 164 -21.02 -9.72 -4.78
CA LEU A 164 -22.23 -9.60 -3.96
C LEU A 164 -22.99 -8.32 -4.25
N LEU A 165 -22.31 -7.18 -4.40
CA LEU A 165 -22.95 -5.94 -4.79
C LEU A 165 -23.64 -6.06 -6.15
N VAL A 166 -23.00 -6.71 -7.13
CA VAL A 166 -23.59 -6.95 -8.46
C VAL A 166 -24.90 -7.75 -8.36
N GLN A 167 -24.98 -8.73 -7.47
CA GLN A 167 -26.17 -9.58 -7.33
C GLN A 167 -27.31 -8.90 -6.57
N TRP A 168 -27.01 -8.09 -5.55
CA TRP A 168 -28.02 -7.65 -4.57
C TRP A 168 -28.22 -6.14 -4.49
N ALA A 169 -27.29 -5.34 -5.00
CA ALA A 169 -27.34 -3.89 -4.85
C ALA A 169 -28.03 -3.22 -6.05
N PRO A 170 -28.84 -2.16 -5.83
CA PRO A 170 -29.57 -1.48 -6.92
C PRO A 170 -28.67 -0.67 -7.87
N ARG A 171 -27.46 -0.27 -7.43
CA ARG A 171 -26.47 0.49 -8.22
C ARG A 171 -25.05 -0.02 -7.96
N PRO A 172 -24.70 -1.24 -8.42
CA PRO A 172 -23.46 -1.90 -8.04
C PRO A 172 -22.22 -1.14 -8.50
N LEU A 173 -22.27 -0.56 -9.71
CA LEU A 173 -21.20 0.27 -10.27
C LEU A 173 -20.84 1.41 -9.32
N MET A 174 -21.81 2.22 -8.91
CA MET A 174 -21.57 3.38 -8.07
C MET A 174 -21.20 3.00 -6.63
N LEU A 175 -21.92 2.04 -6.03
CA LEU A 175 -21.73 1.66 -4.63
C LEU A 175 -20.35 1.06 -4.36
N ALA A 176 -19.86 0.18 -5.24
CA ALA A 176 -18.56 -0.47 -5.06
C ALA A 176 -17.42 0.55 -4.97
N TYR A 177 -17.39 1.53 -5.90
CA TYR A 177 -16.37 2.58 -5.88
C TYR A 177 -16.60 3.61 -4.77
N CYS A 178 -17.84 3.94 -4.41
CA CYS A 178 -18.12 4.86 -3.29
C CYS A 178 -17.62 4.31 -1.94
N PHE A 179 -17.79 3.02 -1.66
CA PHE A 179 -17.27 2.42 -0.42
C PHE A 179 -15.75 2.48 -0.36
N LEU A 180 -15.08 2.14 -1.46
CA LEU A 180 -13.62 2.23 -1.55
C LEU A 180 -13.12 3.67 -1.48
N LEU A 181 -13.79 4.61 -2.16
CA LEU A 181 -13.49 6.04 -2.10
C LEU A 181 -13.56 6.53 -0.65
N ALA A 182 -14.64 6.20 0.07
CA ALA A 182 -14.78 6.56 1.48
C ALA A 182 -13.64 5.99 2.33
N ALA A 183 -13.29 4.72 2.13
CA ALA A 183 -12.17 4.09 2.84
C ALA A 183 -10.83 4.80 2.57
N PHE A 184 -10.51 5.10 1.31
CA PHE A 184 -9.28 5.82 0.95
C PHE A 184 -9.25 7.26 1.46
N VAL A 185 -10.39 7.97 1.43
CA VAL A 185 -10.49 9.33 1.99
C VAL A 185 -10.26 9.29 3.50
N ILE A 186 -10.86 8.34 4.22
CA ILE A 186 -10.63 8.17 5.66
C ILE A 186 -9.15 7.86 5.94
N GLN A 187 -8.54 6.96 5.17
CA GLN A 187 -7.12 6.62 5.29
C GLN A 187 -6.21 7.83 5.00
N ALA A 188 -6.51 8.62 3.98
CA ALA A 188 -5.76 9.82 3.63
C ALA A 188 -5.88 10.89 4.72
N ILE A 189 -7.09 11.11 5.25
CA ILE A 189 -7.31 12.03 6.37
C ILE A 189 -6.59 11.56 7.62
N TYR A 190 -6.67 10.26 7.95
CA TYR A 190 -5.96 9.68 9.08
C TYR A 190 -4.44 9.85 8.94
N LEU A 191 -3.89 9.48 7.79
CA LEU A 191 -2.46 9.63 7.50
C LEU A 191 -2.01 11.10 7.46
N GLY A 192 -2.89 12.02 7.06
CA GLY A 192 -2.63 13.46 7.10
C GLY A 192 -2.63 14.03 8.52
N ARG A 193 -3.50 13.52 9.40
CA ARG A 193 -3.65 14.00 10.80
C ARG A 193 -2.62 13.42 11.77
N VAL A 194 -2.16 12.19 11.54
CA VAL A 194 -1.14 11.58 12.40
C VAL A 194 0.21 12.23 12.09
N ALA A 195 0.56 13.31 12.78
CA ALA A 195 1.91 13.89 12.75
C ALA A 195 2.97 12.87 13.22
N GLU A 196 4.18 12.93 12.64
CA GLU A 196 5.22 11.88 12.65
C GLU A 196 5.41 11.12 13.98
N THR A 197 5.19 9.79 13.97
CA THR A 197 5.74 8.83 14.96
C THR A 197 6.71 7.82 14.34
N VAL A 198 7.09 7.99 13.07
CA VAL A 198 8.25 7.29 12.50
C VAL A 198 9.41 8.25 12.53
N SER A 199 10.18 8.16 13.61
CA SER A 199 11.50 8.77 13.73
C SER A 199 12.30 8.50 12.46
N ARG A 200 12.63 9.54 11.69
CA ARG A 200 13.72 9.50 10.70
C ARG A 200 14.91 8.86 11.39
N GLN A 201 15.32 7.66 11.00
CA GLN A 201 16.58 7.12 11.51
C GLN A 201 17.72 7.99 10.96
N PRO A 202 18.46 8.72 11.83
CA PRO A 202 19.60 9.50 11.39
C PRO A 202 20.70 8.53 10.98
N GLY A 203 20.88 8.31 9.67
CA GLY A 203 21.90 7.35 9.20
C GLY A 203 21.83 6.90 7.74
N VAL A 204 20.73 7.17 7.01
CA VAL A 204 20.57 6.73 5.60
C VAL A 204 21.76 7.11 4.70
N TRP A 205 22.32 8.30 4.89
CA TRP A 205 23.52 8.75 4.14
C TRP A 205 24.82 8.06 4.56
N GLN A 206 24.91 7.52 5.78
CA GLN A 206 26.07 6.74 6.26
C GLN A 206 25.98 5.26 5.85
N SER A 207 24.78 4.71 5.71
CA SER A 207 24.55 3.34 5.21
C SER A 207 24.75 3.20 3.70
N LEU A 208 24.70 4.30 2.95
CA LEU A 208 25.05 4.35 1.52
C LEU A 208 26.57 4.35 1.27
N LYS A 209 27.41 4.37 2.31
CA LYS A 209 28.84 4.09 2.14
C LYS A 209 29.03 2.57 2.02
N PRO A 210 29.44 2.04 0.85
CA PRO A 210 29.74 0.61 0.74
C PRO A 210 30.93 0.27 1.64
N SER A 211 30.68 -0.28 2.82
CA SER A 211 31.74 -0.92 3.59
C SER A 211 31.90 -2.34 3.07
N LEU A 212 32.92 -2.57 2.23
CA LEU A 212 33.44 -3.92 2.03
C LEU A 212 34.02 -4.38 3.37
N HIS A 213 33.18 -4.99 4.21
CA HIS A 213 33.67 -5.81 5.31
C HIS A 213 34.14 -7.13 4.69
N VAL A 214 35.42 -7.17 4.32
CA VAL A 214 36.09 -8.44 4.01
C VAL A 214 36.21 -9.22 5.33
N PRO A 215 35.56 -10.38 5.48
CA PRO A 215 35.70 -11.21 6.67
C PRO A 215 37.18 -11.56 6.86
N GLN A 216 37.72 -11.43 8.08
CA GLN A 216 39.13 -11.75 8.37
C GLN A 216 39.53 -13.19 7.98
N GLN A 217 38.56 -14.09 7.84
CA GLN A 217 38.77 -15.46 7.36
C GLN A 217 39.25 -15.53 5.90
N ALA A 218 38.89 -14.57 5.04
CA ALA A 218 39.35 -14.53 3.65
C ALA A 218 40.79 -13.99 3.50
N ARG A 219 41.33 -13.33 4.54
CA ARG A 219 42.69 -12.77 4.55
C ARG A 219 43.78 -13.80 4.89
N ARG A 220 43.41 -15.05 5.20
CA ARG A 220 44.35 -16.15 5.47
C ARG A 220 44.57 -17.07 4.27
N MET A 221 43.96 -16.78 3.12
CA MET A 221 44.09 -17.56 1.88
C MET A 221 44.83 -16.81 0.76
N LEU A 222 45.40 -15.65 1.05
CA LEU A 222 46.34 -14.91 0.20
C LEU A 222 47.67 -14.81 0.94
#